data_AF-A0A1Q9PH15-F1
#
_entry.id   AF-A0A1Q9PH15-F1
#
_cell.length_a   1.000
_cell.length_b   1.000
_cell.length_c   1.000
_cell.angle_alpha   90.00
_cell.angle_beta   90.00
_cell.angle_gamma   90.00
#
_symmetry.space_group_name_H-M   'P 1'
#
loop_
_entity.id
_entity.type
_entity.pdbx_description
1 polymer ?
#
loop_
_entity_poly.entity_id
_entity_poly.type
_entity_poly.pdbx_seq_one_letter_code
_entity_poly.pdbx_strand_id
1 'polypeptide(L)'
;MNHKFTKYHGRVTENLELGFEETFICVHYTKGTTEKNACILKNENKSQEEYLEIFFKENNVSDEMKKDVKKFLENSKNFNGDHWNEFSSFLMKALSFHMVFGLTIALTVFGCYKLGAYIDNVYNLYPWFTLILTLVGIGLGGLTGYSMVQKYFKKPNERQQKTQQESQIEVKEYPIIDVTLDQVRKAVRQFSDSLPKGVYRTIIVQDDNSIDFNQLSSILGGIPSKKYYMSKETYDLFEDKDKKIAVEMDLVQKAVDLYVKERKEFPMLRFDPERRVNYYQLIQNYYLKSTPETQFYITDLDGLVSHIKPEKRKMENTSQ
;
A
#
# COMPACT_ATOMS: atom_id res chain seq x y z
N MET A 1 3.59 16.06 0.37
CA MET A 1 4.78 15.49 -0.34
C MET A 1 5.95 16.44 -0.13
N ASN A 2 7.00 16.01 0.58
CA ASN A 2 8.14 16.88 0.92
C ASN A 2 9.35 16.51 0.05
N HIS A 3 9.94 17.49 -0.63
CA HIS A 3 11.10 17.32 -1.50
C HIS A 3 12.20 18.30 -1.11
N LYS A 4 13.41 17.79 -0.89
CA LYS A 4 14.57 18.58 -0.48
C LYS A 4 15.53 18.74 -1.65
N PHE A 5 15.96 19.96 -1.86
CA PHE A 5 17.02 20.35 -2.79
C PHE A 5 18.19 20.91 -1.98
N THR A 6 19.40 20.48 -2.29
CA THR A 6 20.63 20.95 -1.62
C THR A 6 21.64 21.35 -2.69
N LYS A 7 22.22 22.53 -2.55
CA LYS A 7 23.26 23.08 -3.43
C LYS A 7 24.44 23.58 -2.61
N TYR A 8 25.64 23.33 -3.14
CA TYR A 8 26.89 23.73 -2.52
C TYR A 8 27.52 24.87 -3.32
N HIS A 9 27.51 26.07 -2.75
CA HIS A 9 28.14 27.27 -3.31
C HIS A 9 29.48 27.52 -2.61
N GLY A 10 30.44 26.60 -2.82
CA GLY A 10 31.76 26.66 -2.20
C GLY A 10 31.72 26.50 -0.68
N ARG A 11 31.73 27.61 0.08
CA ARG A 11 31.69 27.62 1.55
C ARG A 11 30.27 27.73 2.14
N VAL A 12 29.26 27.96 1.30
CA VAL A 12 27.86 28.14 1.72
C VAL A 12 27.00 27.03 1.14
N THR A 13 26.23 26.38 2.00
CA THR A 13 25.22 25.39 1.58
C THR A 13 23.85 26.07 1.51
N GLU A 14 23.14 25.85 0.41
CA GLU A 14 21.78 26.33 0.17
C GLU A 14 20.85 25.11 0.15
N ASN A 15 19.90 25.02 1.08
CA ASN A 15 18.86 23.99 1.08
C ASN A 15 17.49 24.61 0.87
N LEU A 16 16.65 23.92 0.12
CA LEU A 16 15.26 24.26 -0.11
C LEU A 16 14.42 23.00 0.06
N GLU A 17 13.47 23.00 0.97
CA GLU A 17 12.50 21.93 1.16
C GLU A 17 11.12 22.43 0.76
N LEU A 18 10.46 21.70 -0.15
CA LEU A 18 9.13 21.99 -0.66
C LEU A 18 8.15 20.91 -0.21
N GLY A 19 7.15 21.30 0.58
CA GLY A 19 6.00 20.49 0.96
C GLY A 19 4.78 20.88 0.14
N PHE A 20 4.25 19.95 -0.66
CA PHE A 20 2.99 20.15 -1.38
C PHE A 20 1.84 19.49 -0.63
N GLU A 21 0.84 20.29 -0.26
CA GLU A 21 -0.44 19.88 0.33
C GLU A 21 -1.60 20.28 -0.61
N GLU A 22 -2.85 19.92 -0.28
CA GLU A 22 -4.00 20.24 -1.14
C GLU A 22 -4.18 21.74 -1.34
N THR A 23 -4.11 22.52 -0.26
CA THR A 23 -4.38 23.96 -0.24
C THR A 23 -3.14 24.83 -0.04
N PHE A 24 -2.01 24.26 0.37
CA PHE A 24 -0.78 25.00 0.69
C PHE A 24 0.46 24.44 -0.03
N ILE A 25 1.46 25.32 -0.19
CA ILE A 25 2.84 24.96 -0.53
C ILE A 25 3.73 25.46 0.61
N CYS A 26 4.26 24.54 1.39
CA CYS A 26 5.18 24.83 2.48
C CYS A 26 6.60 24.88 1.92
N VAL A 27 7.34 25.95 2.21
CA VAL A 27 8.71 26.17 1.76
C VAL A 27 9.58 26.42 2.98
N HIS A 28 10.60 25.60 3.16
CA HIS A 28 11.66 25.80 4.16
C HIS A 28 12.97 26.02 3.41
N TYR A 29 13.59 27.18 3.59
CA TYR A 29 14.76 27.60 2.85
C TYR A 29 15.88 28.01 3.79
N THR A 30 17.07 27.48 3.57
CA THR A 30 18.28 27.81 4.33
C THR A 30 19.44 28.14 3.40
N LYS A 31 20.20 29.19 3.71
CA LYS A 31 21.41 29.55 2.97
C LYS A 31 22.47 30.09 3.92
N GLY A 32 23.44 29.25 4.25
CA GLY A 32 24.43 29.57 5.29
C GLY A 32 23.75 29.80 6.64
N THR A 33 23.72 31.04 7.13
CA THR A 33 23.11 31.41 8.42
C THR A 33 21.67 31.94 8.29
N THR A 34 21.15 32.13 7.07
CA THR A 34 19.78 32.60 6.87
C THR A 34 18.82 31.42 6.76
N GLU A 35 17.73 31.45 7.53
CA GLU A 35 16.64 30.48 7.51
C GLU A 35 15.31 31.21 7.30
N LYS A 36 14.47 30.68 6.41
CA LYS A 36 13.20 31.27 5.99
C LYS A 36 12.16 30.19 5.74
N ASN A 37 11.01 30.34 6.40
CA ASN A 37 9.90 29.42 6.31
C ASN A 37 8.65 30.16 5.84
N ALA A 38 7.95 29.62 4.86
CA ALA A 38 6.71 30.19 4.35
C ALA A 38 5.71 29.10 3.97
N CYS A 39 4.43 29.36 4.21
CA CYS A 39 3.34 28.53 3.69
C CYS A 39 2.52 29.38 2.73
N ILE A 40 2.55 29.01 1.45
CA ILE A 40 1.91 29.75 0.36
C ILE A 40 0.54 29.14 0.09
N LEU A 41 -0.52 29.93 0.25
CA LEU A 41 -1.89 29.50 -0.01
C LEU A 41 -2.17 29.43 -1.52
N LYS A 42 -2.75 28.32 -1.97
CA LYS A 42 -3.24 28.14 -3.34
C LYS A 42 -4.66 28.72 -3.45
N ASN A 43 -4.79 29.96 -3.91
CA ASN A 43 -6.07 30.68 -3.97
C ASN A 43 -6.54 31.00 -5.41
N GLU A 44 -5.66 30.89 -6.39
CA GLU A 44 -5.90 31.19 -7.81
C GLU A 44 -5.50 30.00 -8.72
N ASN A 45 -6.02 29.94 -9.95
CA ASN A 45 -5.65 28.96 -10.98
C ASN A 45 -4.23 29.18 -11.55
N LYS A 46 -3.27 29.54 -10.69
CA LYS A 46 -1.86 29.74 -11.02
C LYS A 46 -1.12 28.41 -10.99
N SER A 47 -0.08 28.30 -11.80
CA SER A 47 0.80 27.14 -11.75
C SER A 47 1.59 27.09 -10.43
N GLN A 48 1.99 25.89 -9.98
CA GLN A 48 2.82 25.74 -8.77
C GLN A 48 4.15 26.51 -8.86
N GLU A 49 4.64 26.74 -10.09
CA GLU A 49 5.85 27.53 -10.37
C GLU A 49 5.62 29.02 -10.05
N GLU A 50 4.50 29.60 -10.50
CA GLU A 50 4.14 31.01 -10.24
C GLU A 50 4.00 31.31 -8.75
N TYR A 51 3.48 30.37 -7.96
CA TYR A 51 3.41 30.53 -6.50
C TYR A 51 4.79 30.62 -5.86
N LEU A 52 5.76 29.86 -6.37
CA LEU A 52 7.11 29.81 -5.84
C LEU A 52 8.00 30.95 -6.33
N GLU A 53 7.71 31.54 -7.50
CA GLU A 53 8.50 32.65 -8.05
C GLU A 53 8.60 33.86 -7.11
N ILE A 54 7.49 34.22 -6.46
CA ILE A 54 7.44 35.34 -5.50
C ILE A 54 8.41 35.06 -4.35
N PHE A 55 8.33 33.86 -3.77
CA PHE A 55 9.20 33.42 -2.68
C PHE A 55 10.68 33.38 -3.12
N PHE A 56 10.96 32.87 -4.32
CA PHE A 56 12.32 32.78 -4.85
C PHE A 56 12.96 34.15 -5.07
N LYS A 57 12.17 35.13 -5.52
CA LYS A 57 12.62 36.50 -5.73
C LYS A 57 12.89 37.22 -4.41
N GLU A 58 12.03 37.05 -3.41
CA GLU A 58 12.20 37.67 -2.09
C GLU A 58 13.41 37.12 -1.31
N ASN A 59 13.72 35.83 -1.49
CA ASN A 59 14.76 35.14 -0.72
C ASN A 59 16.10 34.96 -1.46
N ASN A 60 16.25 35.61 -2.63
CA ASN A 60 17.47 35.54 -3.46
C ASN A 60 17.97 34.09 -3.67
N VAL A 61 17.02 33.21 -3.99
CA VAL A 61 17.30 31.79 -4.29
C VAL A 61 18.16 31.71 -5.55
N SER A 62 19.20 30.86 -5.54
CA SER A 62 20.10 30.73 -6.69
C SER A 62 19.38 30.25 -7.95
N ASP A 63 19.86 30.68 -9.12
CA ASP A 63 19.23 30.30 -10.40
C ASP A 63 19.40 28.81 -10.71
N GLU A 64 20.48 28.19 -10.20
CA GLU A 64 20.66 26.74 -10.25
C GLU A 64 19.60 26.00 -9.42
N MET A 65 19.27 26.50 -8.23
CA MET A 65 18.22 25.93 -7.39
C MET A 65 16.84 26.09 -8.05
N LYS A 66 16.53 27.27 -8.61
CA LYS A 66 15.28 27.50 -9.34
C LYS A 66 15.12 26.53 -10.52
N LYS A 67 16.20 26.27 -11.27
CA LYS A 67 16.20 25.35 -12.41
C LYS A 67 15.88 23.91 -11.99
N ASP A 68 16.45 23.44 -10.88
CA ASP A 68 16.19 22.10 -10.36
C ASP A 68 14.75 21.95 -9.85
N VAL A 69 14.22 22.97 -9.18
CA VAL A 69 12.81 23.00 -8.77
C VAL A 69 11.89 22.97 -9.98
N LYS A 70 12.16 23.77 -11.01
CA LYS A 70 11.36 23.79 -12.25
C LYS A 70 11.32 22.43 -12.92
N LYS A 71 12.47 21.77 -13.07
CA LYS A 71 12.57 20.41 -13.63
C LYS A 71 11.79 19.39 -12.81
N PHE A 72 11.80 19.51 -11.48
CA PHE A 72 11.01 18.67 -10.61
C PHE A 72 9.49 18.88 -10.79
N LEU A 73 9.04 20.14 -10.89
CA LEU A 73 7.64 20.47 -11.13
C LEU A 73 7.15 19.96 -12.50
N GLU A 74 7.96 20.08 -13.54
CA GLU A 74 7.65 19.55 -14.88
C GLU A 74 7.52 18.02 -14.88
N ASN A 75 8.46 17.32 -14.24
CA ASN A 75 8.40 15.85 -14.12
C ASN A 75 7.18 15.38 -13.30
N SER A 76 6.78 16.12 -12.27
CA SER A 76 5.61 15.78 -11.45
C SER A 76 4.29 15.89 -12.20
N LYS A 77 4.17 16.82 -13.17
CA LYS A 77 2.99 16.95 -14.03
C LYS A 77 2.81 15.72 -14.93
N ASN A 78 3.90 15.18 -15.47
CA ASN A 78 3.86 13.99 -16.32
C ASN A 78 3.46 12.73 -15.54
N PHE A 79 3.88 12.62 -14.27
CA PHE A 79 3.59 11.47 -13.42
C PHE A 79 2.10 11.27 -13.10
N ASN A 80 1.31 12.34 -13.02
CA ASN A 80 -0.13 12.25 -12.77
C ASN A 80 -0.94 11.83 -14.01
N GLY A 81 -0.47 12.14 -15.22
CA GLY A 81 -1.18 11.79 -16.46
C GLY A 81 -1.21 10.29 -16.73
N ASP A 82 -0.08 9.62 -16.49
CA ASP A 82 0.08 8.19 -16.77
C ASP A 82 -0.79 7.31 -15.85
N HIS A 83 -0.89 7.66 -14.56
CA HIS A 83 -1.75 6.94 -13.61
C HIS A 83 -3.25 7.07 -13.91
N TRP A 84 -3.70 8.22 -14.37
CA TRP A 84 -5.10 8.43 -14.78
C TRP A 84 -5.44 7.69 -16.07
N ASN A 85 -4.51 7.64 -17.02
CA ASN A 85 -4.66 6.85 -18.24
C ASN A 85 -4.70 5.35 -17.92
N GLU A 86 -3.88 4.89 -16.98
CA GLU A 86 -3.88 3.49 -16.55
C GLU A 86 -5.17 3.11 -15.81
N PHE A 87 -5.63 3.94 -14.86
CA PHE A 87 -6.87 3.76 -14.11
C PHE A 87 -8.11 3.81 -15.01
N SER A 88 -8.18 4.76 -15.95
CA SER A 88 -9.27 4.83 -16.93
C SER A 88 -9.25 3.65 -17.90
N SER A 89 -8.07 3.17 -18.31
CA SER A 89 -7.94 1.94 -19.10
C SER A 89 -8.43 0.71 -18.31
N PHE A 90 -8.16 0.67 -17.01
CA PHE A 90 -8.60 -0.39 -16.12
C PHE A 90 -10.13 -0.38 -15.94
N LEU A 91 -10.72 0.79 -15.71
CA LEU A 91 -12.17 0.99 -15.66
C LEU A 91 -12.85 0.59 -16.98
N MET A 92 -12.32 1.01 -18.13
CA MET A 92 -12.85 0.61 -19.43
C MET A 92 -12.75 -0.90 -19.65
N LYS A 93 -11.65 -1.54 -19.25
CA LYS A 93 -11.49 -2.99 -19.31
C LYS A 93 -12.49 -3.71 -18.39
N ALA A 94 -12.68 -3.24 -17.16
CA ALA A 94 -13.63 -3.85 -16.22
C ALA A 94 -15.10 -3.69 -16.68
N LEU A 95 -15.45 -2.53 -17.22
CA LEU A 95 -16.82 -2.22 -17.63
C LEU A 95 -17.21 -2.92 -18.95
N SER A 96 -16.29 -2.97 -19.92
CA SER A 96 -16.48 -3.79 -21.14
C SER A 96 -16.57 -5.28 -20.82
N PHE A 97 -15.84 -5.76 -19.81
CA PHE A 97 -15.85 -7.16 -19.39
C PHE A 97 -17.23 -7.59 -18.88
N HIS A 98 -17.85 -6.85 -17.94
CA HIS A 98 -19.20 -7.14 -17.46
C HIS A 98 -20.26 -7.16 -18.59
N MET A 99 -20.10 -6.29 -19.58
CA MET A 99 -20.99 -6.26 -20.75
C MET A 99 -20.82 -7.51 -21.63
N VAL A 100 -19.58 -7.95 -21.85
CA VAL A 100 -19.28 -9.17 -22.63
C VAL A 100 -19.84 -10.42 -21.96
N PHE A 101 -19.79 -10.54 -20.63
CA PHE A 101 -20.45 -11.65 -19.90
C PHE A 101 -21.95 -11.67 -20.10
N GLY A 102 -22.59 -10.53 -19.87
CA GLY A 102 -24.04 -10.42 -20.03
C GLY A 102 -24.46 -10.81 -21.44
N LEU A 103 -23.71 -10.37 -22.44
CA LEU A 103 -23.99 -10.66 -23.84
C LEU A 103 -23.77 -12.14 -24.19
N THR A 104 -22.70 -12.78 -23.72
CA THR A 104 -22.44 -14.21 -24.00
C THR A 104 -23.47 -15.12 -23.35
N ILE A 105 -23.86 -14.86 -22.11
CA ILE A 105 -24.92 -15.61 -21.42
C ILE A 105 -26.26 -15.38 -22.13
N ALA A 106 -26.58 -14.14 -22.51
CA ALA A 106 -27.82 -13.85 -23.22
C ALA A 106 -27.90 -14.54 -24.59
N LEU A 107 -26.81 -14.52 -25.37
CA LEU A 107 -26.77 -15.14 -26.71
C LEU A 107 -26.85 -16.67 -26.65
N THR A 108 -26.19 -17.31 -25.67
CA THR A 108 -26.24 -18.76 -25.49
C THR A 108 -27.64 -19.22 -25.07
N VAL A 109 -28.25 -18.56 -24.09
CA VAL A 109 -29.61 -18.87 -23.64
C VAL A 109 -30.63 -18.65 -24.77
N PHE A 110 -30.53 -17.52 -25.48
CA PHE A 110 -31.42 -17.20 -26.59
C PHE A 110 -31.28 -18.17 -27.76
N GLY A 111 -30.05 -18.56 -28.12
CA GLY A 111 -29.78 -19.53 -29.17
C GLY A 111 -30.37 -20.91 -28.87
N CYS A 112 -30.18 -21.40 -27.64
CA CYS A 112 -30.75 -22.67 -27.20
C CYS A 112 -32.28 -22.64 -27.16
N TYR A 113 -32.87 -21.54 -26.69
CA TYR A 113 -34.33 -21.36 -26.72
C TYR A 113 -34.88 -21.40 -28.14
N LYS A 114 -34.28 -20.66 -29.08
CA LYS A 114 -34.70 -20.63 -30.49
C LYS A 114 -34.57 -21.99 -31.17
N LEU A 115 -33.49 -22.72 -30.88
CA LEU A 115 -33.27 -24.06 -31.40
C LEU A 115 -34.32 -25.05 -30.87
N GLY A 116 -34.61 -25.00 -29.56
CA GLY A 116 -35.63 -25.84 -28.94
C GLY A 116 -37.02 -25.58 -29.52
N ALA A 117 -37.38 -24.31 -29.67
CA ALA A 117 -38.67 -23.90 -30.25
C ALA A 117 -38.80 -24.33 -31.73
N TYR A 118 -37.71 -24.30 -32.50
CA TYR A 118 -37.69 -24.78 -33.88
C TYR A 118 -37.93 -26.29 -33.95
N ILE A 119 -37.27 -27.07 -33.09
CA ILE A 119 -37.42 -28.53 -33.04
C ILE A 119 -38.83 -28.92 -32.61
N ASP A 120 -39.37 -28.30 -31.56
CA ASP A 120 -40.73 -28.57 -31.09
C ASP A 120 -41.76 -28.29 -32.20
N ASN A 121 -41.59 -27.22 -32.98
CA ASN A 121 -42.48 -26.86 -34.09
C ASN A 121 -42.37 -27.82 -35.28
N VAL A 122 -41.18 -28.33 -35.60
CA VAL A 122 -40.98 -29.27 -36.71
C VAL A 122 -41.58 -30.64 -36.41
N TYR A 123 -41.48 -31.12 -35.17
CA TYR A 123 -41.95 -32.45 -34.78
C TYR A 123 -43.35 -32.44 -34.13
N ASN A 124 -43.97 -31.26 -34.02
CA ASN A 124 -45.28 -31.05 -33.38
C ASN A 124 -45.35 -31.62 -31.95
N LEU A 125 -44.24 -31.48 -31.23
CA LEU A 125 -44.09 -31.96 -29.87
C LEU A 125 -44.51 -30.84 -28.91
N TYR A 126 -45.14 -31.21 -27.80
CA TYR A 126 -45.35 -30.30 -26.68
C TYR A 126 -43.97 -29.73 -26.25
N PRO A 127 -43.85 -28.48 -25.75
CA PRO A 127 -42.60 -27.71 -25.62
C PRO A 127 -41.54 -28.26 -24.64
N TRP A 128 -41.25 -29.55 -24.73
CA TRP A 128 -40.27 -30.29 -23.96
C TRP A 128 -38.87 -29.99 -24.45
N PHE A 129 -38.63 -29.89 -25.77
CA PHE A 129 -37.29 -29.56 -26.27
C PHE A 129 -36.93 -28.12 -25.97
N THR A 130 -37.87 -27.18 -26.05
CA THR A 130 -37.68 -25.79 -25.63
C THR A 130 -37.26 -25.71 -24.16
N LEU A 131 -37.93 -26.44 -23.27
CA LEU A 131 -37.60 -26.48 -21.84
C LEU A 131 -36.22 -27.08 -21.58
N ILE A 132 -35.95 -28.26 -22.17
CA ILE A 132 -34.69 -28.97 -21.98
C ILE A 132 -33.51 -28.16 -22.53
N LEU A 133 -33.61 -27.63 -23.75
CA LEU A 133 -32.53 -26.86 -24.36
C LEU A 133 -32.31 -25.53 -23.64
N THR A 134 -33.35 -24.88 -23.11
CA THR A 134 -33.18 -23.65 -22.33
C THR A 134 -32.41 -23.91 -21.04
N LEU A 135 -32.70 -25.00 -20.32
CA LEU A 135 -31.95 -25.41 -19.14
C LEU A 135 -30.49 -25.74 -19.47
N VAL A 136 -30.25 -26.43 -20.59
CA VAL A 136 -28.90 -26.69 -21.12
C VAL A 136 -28.17 -25.38 -21.46
N GLY A 137 -28.87 -24.42 -22.08
CA GLY A 137 -28.33 -23.09 -22.41
C GLY A 137 -27.94 -22.29 -21.17
N ILE A 138 -28.75 -22.32 -20.12
CA ILE A 138 -28.41 -21.69 -18.82
C ILE A 138 -27.20 -22.38 -18.19
N GLY A 139 -27.13 -23.72 -18.22
CA GLY A 139 -26.01 -24.48 -17.70
C GLY A 139 -24.70 -24.17 -18.43
N LEU A 140 -24.72 -24.17 -19.77
CA LEU A 140 -23.56 -23.85 -20.60
C LEU A 140 -23.17 -22.36 -20.50
N GLY A 141 -24.14 -21.45 -20.46
CA GLY A 141 -23.90 -20.00 -20.26
C GLY A 141 -23.28 -19.71 -18.90
N GLY A 142 -23.77 -20.35 -17.83
CA GLY A 142 -23.22 -20.25 -16.50
C GLY A 142 -21.81 -20.82 -16.39
N LEU A 143 -21.55 -21.98 -17.02
CA LEU A 143 -20.24 -22.64 -16.97
C LEU A 143 -19.18 -21.88 -17.79
N THR A 144 -19.56 -21.35 -18.95
CA THR A 144 -18.68 -20.50 -19.77
C THR A 144 -18.37 -19.19 -19.05
N GLY A 145 -19.39 -18.52 -18.48
CA GLY A 145 -19.23 -17.33 -17.64
C GLY A 145 -18.33 -17.60 -16.43
N TYR A 146 -18.55 -18.70 -15.70
CA TYR A 146 -17.73 -19.11 -14.57
C TYR A 146 -16.27 -19.36 -14.97
N SER A 147 -16.02 -20.03 -16.09
CA SER A 147 -14.66 -20.31 -16.57
C SER A 147 -13.88 -19.04 -16.92
N MET A 148 -14.55 -18.04 -17.49
CA MET A 148 -13.96 -16.74 -17.83
C MET A 148 -13.70 -15.91 -16.56
N VAL A 149 -14.60 -15.93 -15.58
CA VAL A 149 -14.40 -15.33 -14.26
C VAL A 149 -13.22 -15.99 -13.54
N GLN A 150 -13.15 -17.31 -13.53
CA GLN A 150 -12.02 -18.03 -12.95
C GLN A 150 -10.71 -17.66 -13.63
N LYS A 151 -10.66 -17.56 -14.95
CA LYS A 151 -9.46 -17.16 -15.70
C LYS A 151 -9.03 -15.70 -15.46
N TYR A 152 -9.94 -14.86 -14.99
CA TYR A 152 -9.69 -13.44 -14.74
C TYR A 152 -9.34 -13.13 -13.28
N PHE A 153 -9.99 -13.79 -12.32
CA PHE A 153 -9.73 -13.61 -10.88
C PHE A 153 -8.65 -14.55 -10.34
N LYS A 154 -8.38 -15.68 -11.01
CA LYS A 154 -7.17 -16.47 -10.75
C LYS A 154 -6.02 -15.66 -11.34
N LYS A 155 -5.27 -14.97 -10.47
CA LYS A 155 -4.06 -14.18 -10.77
C LYS A 155 -3.26 -14.81 -11.92
N PRO A 156 -2.65 -14.02 -12.83
CA PRO A 156 -1.69 -14.54 -13.79
C PRO A 156 -0.37 -14.85 -13.05
N ASN A 157 -0.35 -15.91 -12.25
CA ASN A 157 0.83 -16.74 -12.11
C ASN A 157 0.62 -17.91 -13.08
N GLU A 158 1.62 -18.21 -13.91
CA GLU A 158 1.67 -19.29 -14.92
C GLU A 158 1.44 -18.93 -16.40
N ARG A 159 1.57 -17.67 -16.82
CA ARG A 159 1.90 -17.37 -18.23
C ARG A 159 3.00 -16.31 -18.36
N GLN A 160 4.16 -16.63 -17.81
CA GLN A 160 5.43 -16.22 -18.39
C GLN A 160 6.26 -17.48 -18.66
N GLN A 161 5.90 -18.21 -19.71
CA GLN A 161 6.82 -19.07 -20.43
C GLN A 161 6.64 -18.79 -21.91
N LYS A 162 7.75 -18.43 -22.56
CA LYS A 162 7.93 -17.91 -23.93
C LYS A 162 7.73 -16.40 -24.11
N THR A 163 8.64 -15.64 -23.51
CA THR A 163 9.56 -14.79 -24.29
C THR A 163 10.92 -14.85 -23.61
N GLN A 164 11.89 -15.47 -24.28
CA GLN A 164 13.29 -15.40 -23.92
C GLN A 164 13.76 -13.95 -24.13
N GLN A 165 14.01 -13.25 -23.04
CA GLN A 165 15.06 -12.25 -23.00
C GLN A 165 15.70 -12.37 -21.62
N GLU A 166 16.91 -12.91 -21.62
CA GLU A 166 17.79 -12.98 -20.46
C GLU A 166 17.99 -11.59 -19.88
N SER A 167 17.35 -11.33 -18.75
CA SER A 167 18.04 -10.67 -17.64
C SER A 167 18.39 -11.78 -16.66
N GLN A 168 19.66 -12.17 -16.69
CA GLN A 168 20.28 -13.04 -15.70
C GLN A 168 20.02 -12.42 -14.31
N ILE A 169 19.04 -12.94 -13.57
CA ILE A 169 19.18 -12.97 -12.11
C ILE A 169 20.20 -14.08 -11.90
N GLU A 170 21.47 -13.67 -11.85
CA GLU A 170 22.54 -14.47 -11.27
C GLU A 170 21.99 -14.98 -9.93
N VAL A 171 21.65 -16.27 -9.85
CA VAL A 171 21.35 -16.93 -8.58
C VAL A 171 22.68 -16.96 -7.85
N LYS A 172 23.04 -15.84 -7.23
CA LYS A 172 24.11 -15.80 -6.25
C LYS A 172 23.67 -16.75 -5.16
N GLU A 173 24.28 -17.92 -5.10
CA GLU A 173 24.17 -18.80 -3.95
C GLU A 173 24.76 -18.04 -2.76
N TYR A 174 23.89 -17.41 -1.99
CA TYR A 174 24.29 -16.71 -0.78
C TYR A 174 24.55 -17.74 0.32
N PRO A 175 25.66 -17.62 1.06
CA PRO A 175 25.96 -18.53 2.15
C PRO A 175 24.90 -18.38 3.26
N ILE A 176 24.65 -19.48 3.97
CA ILE A 176 23.83 -19.45 5.18
C ILE A 176 24.66 -18.79 6.29
N ILE A 177 24.14 -17.71 6.86
CA ILE A 177 24.81 -16.92 7.90
C ILE A 177 24.00 -16.91 9.19
N ASP A 178 24.66 -16.78 10.34
CA ASP A 178 23.98 -16.48 11.59
C ASP A 178 23.92 -14.96 11.77
N VAL A 179 22.73 -14.43 12.00
CA VAL A 179 22.49 -13.00 12.18
C VAL A 179 21.67 -12.77 13.44
N THR A 180 21.75 -11.57 13.99
CA THR A 180 20.93 -11.15 15.12
C THR A 180 19.72 -10.34 14.64
N LEU A 181 18.67 -10.25 15.48
CA LEU A 181 17.50 -9.42 15.20
C LEU A 181 17.87 -7.95 14.90
N ASP A 182 18.92 -7.43 15.56
CA ASP A 182 19.42 -6.07 15.32
C ASP A 182 20.06 -5.91 13.94
N GLN A 183 20.78 -6.92 13.46
CA GLN A 183 21.34 -6.93 12.11
C GLN A 183 20.22 -7.01 11.07
N VAL A 184 19.20 -7.85 11.29
CA VAL A 184 18.01 -7.88 10.44
C VAL A 184 17.32 -6.52 10.42
N ARG A 185 17.17 -5.86 11.58
CA ARG A 185 16.58 -4.51 11.66
C ARG A 185 17.37 -3.48 10.86
N LYS A 186 18.70 -3.52 10.92
CA LYS A 186 19.56 -2.64 10.10
C LYS A 186 19.39 -2.93 8.62
N ALA A 187 19.36 -4.20 8.22
CA ALA A 187 19.19 -4.59 6.83
C ALA A 187 17.83 -4.19 6.26
N VAL A 188 16.75 -4.37 7.03
CA VAL A 188 15.40 -3.93 6.64
C VAL A 188 15.33 -2.40 6.48
N ARG A 189 15.98 -1.65 7.37
CA ARG A 189 16.05 -0.18 7.26
C ARG A 189 16.82 0.25 6.01
N GLN A 190 18.01 -0.31 5.80
CA GLN A 190 18.82 -0.03 4.61
C GLN A 190 18.10 -0.42 3.32
N PHE A 191 17.37 -1.53 3.33
CA PHE A 191 16.52 -1.92 2.22
C PHE A 191 15.42 -0.88 1.97
N SER A 192 14.70 -0.48 3.03
CA SER A 192 13.67 0.56 2.96
C SER A 192 14.19 1.88 2.39
N ASP A 193 15.41 2.27 2.74
CA ASP A 193 16.04 3.50 2.25
C ASP A 193 16.42 3.43 0.76
N SER A 194 16.64 2.22 0.24
CA SER A 194 16.94 1.97 -1.18
C SER A 194 15.70 1.88 -2.07
N LEU A 195 14.51 1.79 -1.48
CA LEU A 195 13.26 1.62 -2.24
C LEU A 195 12.85 2.90 -2.98
N PRO A 196 12.29 2.77 -4.21
CA PRO A 196 11.68 3.89 -4.90
C PRO A 196 10.55 4.52 -4.08
N LYS A 197 10.31 5.82 -4.27
CA LYS A 197 9.22 6.54 -3.59
C LYS A 197 7.87 5.87 -3.88
N GLY A 198 7.08 5.67 -2.83
CA GLY A 198 5.76 5.02 -2.92
C GLY A 198 5.80 3.50 -2.74
N VAL A 199 6.99 2.88 -2.69
CA VAL A 199 7.13 1.45 -2.39
C VAL A 199 7.34 1.27 -0.89
N TYR A 200 6.46 0.50 -0.25
CA TYR A 200 6.53 0.23 1.18
C TYR A 200 7.48 -0.93 1.47
N ARG A 201 8.23 -0.86 2.58
CA ARG A 201 9.07 -1.98 3.06
C ARG A 201 8.30 -3.26 3.38
N THR A 202 6.97 -3.25 3.37
CA THR A 202 6.15 -4.46 3.50
C THR A 202 6.28 -5.41 2.31
N ILE A 203 6.89 -4.99 1.19
CA ILE A 203 7.11 -5.87 0.02
C ILE A 203 8.00 -7.08 0.32
N ILE A 204 8.85 -7.01 1.35
CA ILE A 204 9.69 -8.13 1.82
C ILE A 204 8.96 -9.02 2.83
N VAL A 205 7.70 -8.74 3.17
CA VAL A 205 6.94 -9.49 4.16
C VAL A 205 5.89 -10.34 3.48
N GLN A 206 5.99 -11.66 3.67
CA GLN A 206 5.02 -12.62 3.17
C GLN A 206 3.70 -12.55 3.96
N ASP A 207 2.67 -13.24 3.49
CA ASP A 207 1.34 -13.19 4.12
C ASP A 207 1.29 -13.84 5.51
N ASP A 208 2.26 -14.69 5.86
CA ASP A 208 2.41 -15.29 7.19
C ASP A 208 3.35 -14.48 8.12
N ASN A 209 3.61 -13.22 7.77
CA ASN A 209 4.55 -12.31 8.41
C ASN A 209 6.03 -12.70 8.29
N SER A 210 6.40 -13.77 7.59
CA SER A 210 7.81 -14.13 7.38
C SER A 210 8.52 -13.15 6.44
N ILE A 211 9.80 -12.91 6.68
CA ILE A 211 10.62 -12.02 5.85
C ILE A 211 11.24 -12.80 4.68
N ASP A 212 11.09 -12.28 3.48
CA ASP A 212 11.76 -12.78 2.28
C ASP A 212 13.23 -12.31 2.23
N PHE A 213 14.11 -13.14 2.77
CA PHE A 213 15.54 -12.85 2.83
C PHE A 213 16.26 -12.87 1.48
N ASN A 214 15.62 -13.35 0.41
CA ASN A 214 16.22 -13.25 -0.93
C ASN A 214 16.43 -11.78 -1.32
N GLN A 215 15.50 -10.90 -0.93
CA GLN A 215 15.57 -9.46 -1.18
C GLN A 215 16.56 -8.73 -0.26
N LEU A 216 16.92 -9.32 0.90
CA LEU A 216 17.87 -8.76 1.86
C LEU A 216 19.29 -9.35 1.76
N SER A 217 19.44 -10.43 0.99
CA SER A 217 20.68 -11.21 0.87
C SER A 217 21.89 -10.37 0.43
N SER A 218 21.68 -9.40 -0.47
CA SER A 218 22.72 -8.47 -0.93
C SER A 218 23.20 -7.50 0.15
N ILE A 219 22.34 -7.18 1.13
CA ILE A 219 22.64 -6.26 2.23
C ILE A 219 23.27 -7.03 3.40
N LEU A 220 22.74 -8.22 3.70
CA LEU A 220 23.22 -9.08 4.79
C LEU A 220 24.48 -9.87 4.41
N GLY A 221 24.77 -10.03 3.12
CA GLY A 221 25.86 -10.86 2.61
C GLY A 221 25.60 -12.36 2.72
N GLY A 222 24.35 -12.77 2.96
CA GLY A 222 23.96 -14.16 3.22
C GLY A 222 22.48 -14.30 3.53
N ILE A 223 22.00 -15.54 3.57
CA ILE A 223 20.64 -15.87 4.01
C ILE A 223 20.70 -16.30 5.48
N PRO A 224 19.90 -15.71 6.38
CA PRO A 224 19.84 -16.12 7.78
C PRO A 224 19.51 -17.60 7.97
N SER A 225 20.22 -18.25 8.88
CA SER A 225 19.93 -19.62 9.33
C SER A 225 18.61 -19.72 10.12
N LYS A 226 18.22 -18.63 10.78
CA LYS A 226 17.00 -18.51 11.59
C LYS A 226 15.92 -17.75 10.82
N LYS A 227 14.67 -18.08 11.13
CA LYS A 227 13.50 -17.34 10.62
C LYS A 227 13.25 -16.10 11.45
N TYR A 228 12.82 -15.04 10.76
CA TYR A 228 12.40 -13.79 11.35
C TYR A 228 11.07 -13.36 10.74
N TYR A 229 10.30 -12.64 11.54
CA TYR A 229 8.97 -12.19 11.18
C TYR A 229 8.87 -10.69 11.35
N MET A 230 8.06 -10.04 10.52
CA MET A 230 7.79 -8.61 10.60
C MET A 230 6.28 -8.36 10.53
N SER A 231 5.79 -7.50 11.42
CA SER A 231 4.43 -6.96 11.35
C SER A 231 4.28 -6.05 10.14
N LYS A 232 3.21 -6.22 9.36
CA LYS A 232 2.95 -5.38 8.18
C LYS A 232 2.40 -4.01 8.57
N GLU A 233 1.75 -3.91 9.74
CA GLU A 233 1.10 -2.67 10.18
C GLU A 233 2.03 -1.79 11.02
N THR A 234 2.84 -2.39 11.89
CA THR A 234 3.73 -1.65 12.83
C THR A 234 5.22 -1.74 12.48
N TYR A 235 5.60 -2.65 11.58
CA TYR A 235 7.00 -2.91 11.18
C TYR A 235 7.92 -3.43 12.28
N ASP A 236 7.40 -3.85 13.44
CA ASP A 236 8.24 -4.51 14.45
C ASP A 236 8.68 -5.88 13.97
N LEU A 237 9.88 -6.28 14.43
CA LEU A 237 10.58 -7.48 14.03
C LEU A 237 10.63 -8.48 15.18
N PHE A 238 10.45 -9.75 14.86
CA PHE A 238 10.33 -10.85 15.82
C PHE A 238 11.17 -12.06 15.40
N GLU A 239 11.64 -12.80 16.38
CA GLU A 239 12.24 -14.13 16.18
C GLU A 239 11.15 -15.20 16.04
N ASP A 240 11.54 -16.41 15.65
CA ASP A 240 10.60 -17.53 15.43
C ASP A 240 9.76 -17.89 16.65
N LYS A 241 10.33 -17.80 17.85
CA LYS A 241 9.60 -18.02 19.12
C LYS A 241 8.46 -17.01 19.35
N ASP A 242 8.58 -15.82 18.76
CA ASP A 242 7.66 -14.69 18.94
C ASP A 242 6.80 -14.45 17.68
N LYS A 243 6.80 -15.38 16.72
CA LYS A 243 6.00 -15.29 15.48
C LYS A 243 4.55 -14.90 15.74
N LYS A 244 3.95 -15.50 16.78
CA LYS A 244 2.55 -15.28 17.14
C LYS A 244 2.26 -13.82 17.45
N ILE A 245 3.20 -13.12 18.09
CA ILE A 245 3.06 -11.70 18.43
C ILE A 245 2.91 -10.87 17.16
N ALA A 246 3.70 -11.13 16.11
CA ALA A 246 3.61 -10.41 14.84
C ALA A 246 2.21 -10.52 14.22
N VAL A 247 1.65 -11.73 14.19
CA VAL A 247 0.32 -12.01 13.63
C VAL A 247 -0.78 -11.35 14.46
N GLU A 248 -0.74 -11.51 15.78
CA GLU A 248 -1.73 -10.90 16.69
C GLU A 248 -1.67 -9.38 16.63
N MET A 249 -0.47 -8.81 16.48
CA MET A 249 -0.28 -7.36 16.44
C MET A 249 -0.87 -6.75 15.18
N ASP A 250 -0.70 -7.36 14.00
CA ASP A 250 -1.35 -6.91 12.76
C ASP A 250 -2.88 -6.96 12.87
N LEU A 251 -3.42 -8.00 13.52
CA LEU A 251 -4.87 -8.12 13.75
C LEU A 251 -5.38 -7.03 14.68
N VAL A 252 -4.67 -6.78 15.78
CA VAL A 252 -5.05 -5.78 16.77
C VAL A 252 -4.89 -4.37 16.22
N GLN A 253 -3.81 -4.06 15.49
CA GLN A 253 -3.61 -2.75 14.86
C GLN A 253 -4.77 -2.42 13.92
N LYS A 254 -5.15 -3.34 13.03
CA LYS A 254 -6.30 -3.15 12.12
C LYS A 254 -7.59 -2.88 12.87
N ALA A 255 -7.84 -3.60 13.95
CA ALA A 255 -9.02 -3.42 14.79
C ALA A 255 -9.01 -2.05 15.49
N VAL A 256 -7.85 -1.61 15.98
CA VAL A 256 -7.65 -0.29 16.59
C VAL A 256 -7.87 0.82 15.56
N ASP A 257 -7.28 0.70 14.36
CA ASP A 257 -7.41 1.70 13.30
C ASP A 257 -8.86 1.87 12.86
N LEU A 258 -9.60 0.76 12.70
CA LEU A 258 -11.03 0.76 12.41
C LEU A 258 -11.82 1.44 13.53
N TYR A 259 -11.56 1.08 14.79
CA TYR A 259 -12.21 1.69 15.95
C TYR A 259 -11.97 3.21 16.00
N VAL A 260 -10.72 3.65 15.84
CA VAL A 260 -10.34 5.07 15.86
C VAL A 260 -10.95 5.81 14.68
N LYS A 261 -10.98 5.22 13.49
CA LYS A 261 -11.58 5.81 12.29
C LYS A 261 -13.05 6.14 12.52
N GLU A 262 -13.80 5.24 13.14
CA GLU A 262 -15.24 5.34 13.37
C GLU A 262 -15.60 6.17 14.62
N ARG A 263 -14.88 5.98 15.72
CA ARG A 263 -15.21 6.57 17.03
C ARG A 263 -14.42 7.83 17.37
N LYS A 264 -13.32 8.11 16.65
CA LYS A 264 -12.38 9.21 16.93
C LYS A 264 -11.74 9.16 18.32
N GLU A 265 -11.76 8.00 18.96
CA GLU A 265 -11.12 7.72 20.25
C GLU A 265 -10.38 6.39 20.19
N PHE A 266 -9.38 6.23 21.05
CA PHE A 266 -8.63 4.99 21.18
C PHE A 266 -9.40 3.97 22.04
N PRO A 267 -9.35 2.66 21.69
CA PRO A 267 -9.97 1.60 22.48
C PRO A 267 -9.13 1.31 23.74
N MET A 268 -9.14 2.25 24.68
CA MET A 268 -8.44 2.20 25.95
C MET A 268 -9.31 2.82 27.05
N LEU A 269 -9.07 2.44 28.31
CA LEU A 269 -9.71 3.13 29.43
C LEU A 269 -9.12 4.55 29.54
N ARG A 270 -9.99 5.55 29.76
CA ARG A 270 -9.62 6.98 29.76
C ARG A 270 -8.46 7.36 30.68
N PHE A 271 -8.23 6.58 31.73
CA PHE A 271 -7.21 6.83 32.75
C PHE A 271 -6.29 5.63 32.95
N ASP A 272 -6.10 4.78 31.95
CA ASP A 272 -5.12 3.71 32.05
C ASP A 272 -3.69 4.26 31.88
N PRO A 273 -2.86 4.29 32.95
CA PRO A 273 -1.49 4.79 32.86
C PRO A 273 -0.62 3.94 31.94
N GLU A 274 -1.01 2.68 31.71
CA GLU A 274 -0.29 1.75 30.85
C GLU A 274 -0.79 1.80 29.41
N ARG A 275 -1.89 2.52 29.14
CA ARG A 275 -2.50 2.64 27.80
C ARG A 275 -2.78 1.28 27.15
N ARG A 276 -3.25 0.31 27.93
CA ARG A 276 -3.62 -1.03 27.43
C ARG A 276 -4.74 -0.95 26.41
N VAL A 277 -4.61 -1.72 25.33
CA VAL A 277 -5.70 -1.95 24.38
C VAL A 277 -6.82 -2.71 25.10
N ASN A 278 -8.02 -2.14 25.05
CA ASN A 278 -9.22 -2.71 25.63
C ASN A 278 -9.90 -3.66 24.61
N TYR A 279 -9.57 -4.94 24.68
CA TYR A 279 -10.13 -5.95 23.78
C TYR A 279 -11.64 -6.12 23.91
N TYR A 280 -12.21 -5.85 25.08
CA TYR A 280 -13.66 -5.94 25.26
C TYR A 280 -14.39 -4.94 24.34
N GLN A 281 -13.89 -3.71 24.23
CA GLN A 281 -14.43 -2.72 23.30
C GLN A 281 -14.28 -3.16 21.84
N LEU A 282 -13.15 -3.78 21.48
CA LEU A 282 -12.91 -4.25 20.11
C LEU A 282 -13.80 -5.45 19.73
N ILE A 283 -14.04 -6.37 20.66
CA ILE A 283 -14.86 -7.56 20.44
C ILE A 283 -16.35 -7.21 20.43
N GLN A 284 -16.82 -6.41 21.38
CA GLN A 284 -18.24 -6.04 21.46
C GLN A 284 -18.73 -5.30 20.20
N ASN A 285 -17.84 -4.54 19.57
CA ASN A 285 -18.13 -3.81 18.32
C ASN A 285 -17.66 -4.58 17.07
N TYR A 286 -17.31 -5.87 17.19
CA TYR A 286 -16.95 -6.75 16.08
C TYR A 286 -15.71 -6.34 15.26
N TYR A 287 -14.84 -5.46 15.78
CA TYR A 287 -13.55 -5.14 15.15
C TYR A 287 -12.54 -6.29 15.32
N LEU A 288 -12.71 -7.10 16.37
CA LEU A 288 -11.86 -8.26 16.66
C LEU A 288 -12.72 -9.49 16.94
N LYS A 289 -12.32 -10.66 16.42
CA LYS A 289 -13.08 -11.91 16.57
C LYS A 289 -12.86 -12.60 17.92
N SER A 290 -11.64 -12.52 18.45
CA SER A 290 -11.24 -13.17 19.69
C SER A 290 -10.13 -12.36 20.36
N THR A 291 -10.01 -12.49 21.66
CA THR A 291 -8.92 -11.87 22.43
C THR A 291 -7.57 -12.51 22.04
N PRO A 292 -6.54 -11.72 21.71
CA PRO A 292 -5.19 -12.24 21.50
C PRO A 292 -4.61 -12.74 22.83
N GLU A 293 -3.61 -13.62 22.77
CA GLU A 293 -2.90 -14.03 24.00
C GLU A 293 -1.96 -12.94 24.51
N THR A 294 -1.40 -12.15 23.59
CA THR A 294 -0.50 -11.05 23.91
C THR A 294 -1.28 -9.79 24.28
N GLN A 295 -0.96 -9.18 25.43
CA GLN A 295 -1.45 -7.84 25.76
C GLN A 295 -0.65 -6.77 25.00
N PHE A 296 -1.37 -5.92 24.28
CA PHE A 296 -0.85 -4.80 23.52
C PHE A 296 -1.20 -3.47 24.19
N TYR A 297 -0.39 -2.47 23.89
CA TYR A 297 -0.46 -1.12 24.45
C TYR A 297 -0.46 -0.11 23.31
N ILE A 298 -1.25 0.95 23.44
CA ILE A 298 -1.30 2.03 22.45
C ILE A 298 -0.14 2.97 22.72
N THR A 299 0.69 3.18 21.71
CA THR A 299 1.86 4.07 21.79
C THR A 299 1.46 5.52 21.51
N ASP A 300 2.37 6.46 21.81
CA ASP A 300 2.18 7.88 21.48
C ASP A 300 2.44 8.17 19.99
N LEU A 301 2.97 7.19 19.24
CA LEU A 301 3.33 7.31 17.83
C LEU A 301 2.13 6.97 16.96
N ASP A 302 1.30 7.99 16.66
CA ASP A 302 0.13 7.89 15.76
C ASP A 302 -0.85 6.75 16.07
N GLY A 303 -0.92 6.31 17.33
CA GLY A 303 -1.85 5.24 17.73
C GLY A 303 -1.40 3.83 17.37
N LEU A 304 -0.13 3.64 17.01
CA LEU A 304 0.44 2.31 16.81
C LEU A 304 0.39 1.48 18.10
N VAL A 305 0.16 0.18 17.97
CA VAL A 305 0.18 -0.77 19.09
C VAL A 305 1.56 -1.37 19.26
N SER A 306 1.94 -1.66 20.50
CA SER A 306 3.17 -2.37 20.85
C SER A 306 2.91 -3.45 21.88
N HIS A 307 3.69 -4.53 21.83
CA HIS A 307 3.72 -5.57 22.85
C HIS A 307 4.59 -5.16 24.06
N ILE A 308 5.34 -4.06 23.95
CA ILE A 308 6.19 -3.54 25.01
C ILE A 308 5.36 -2.59 25.87
N LYS A 309 5.36 -2.84 27.17
CA LYS A 309 4.70 -1.99 28.15
C LYS A 309 5.35 -0.60 28.17
N PRO A 310 4.60 0.50 28.03
CA PRO A 310 5.16 1.84 28.08
C PRO A 310 5.77 2.10 29.45
N GLU A 311 6.97 2.69 29.48
CA GLU A 311 7.58 3.14 30.72
C GLU A 311 6.77 4.30 31.30
N LYS A 312 6.51 4.26 32.62
CA LYS A 312 5.82 5.35 33.30
C LYS A 312 6.60 6.64 33.06
N ARG A 313 6.01 7.61 32.35
CA ARG A 313 6.55 8.98 32.34
C ARG A 313 6.66 9.43 33.79
N LYS A 314 7.89 9.65 34.29
CA LYS A 314 8.08 10.43 35.51
C LYS A 314 7.45 11.79 35.21
N MET A 315 6.33 12.11 35.85
CA MET A 315 5.80 13.47 35.84
C MET A 315 6.90 14.34 36.46
N GLU A 316 7.68 15.02 35.63
CA GLU A 316 8.50 16.14 36.08
C GLU A 316 7.52 17.20 36.57
N ASN A 317 7.46 17.32 37.90
CA ASN A 317 6.90 18.47 38.57
C ASN A 317 7.73 19.69 38.17
N THR A 318 7.28 20.43 37.16
CA THR A 318 7.67 21.83 36.98
C THR A 318 6.52 22.68 37.47
N SER A 319 6.34 22.70 38.80
CA SER A 319 5.81 23.86 39.50
C SER A 319 7.01 24.62 40.02
N GLN A 320 7.36 25.71 39.35
CA GLN A 320 8.03 26.89 39.92
C GLN A 320 7.81 28.09 39.01
#